data_AF-A0A8H4GEQ6-F1
#
_entry.id   AF-A0A8H4GEQ6-F1
#
_cell.length_a   1.000
_cell.length_b   1.000
_cell.length_c   1.000
_cell.angle_alpha   90.00
_cell.angle_beta   90.00
_cell.angle_gamma   90.00
#
_symmetry.space_group_name_H-M   'P 1'
#
loop_
_entity.id
_entity.type
_entity.pdbx_description
1 polymer ?
#
loop_
_entity_poly.entity_id
_entity_poly.type
_entity_poly.pdbx_seq_one_letter_code
_entity_poly.pdbx_strand_id
1 'polypeptide(L)' 'MAEAADVVTYREVTTIKHNLQTGKAVVQLGDFGEDEADLVIGADGINSIVRRHLLGTENFCPQYSGYAWAGGCMDLESFY' A
#
# COMPACT_ATOMS: atom_id res chain seq x y z
N MET A 1 25.08 -11.59 -20.02
CA MET A 1 24.30 -11.27 -18.82
C MET A 1 23.42 -10.10 -19.18
N ALA A 2 22.11 -10.31 -19.36
CA ALA A 2 21.19 -9.19 -19.54
C ALA A 2 20.98 -8.54 -18.16
N GLU A 3 21.19 -7.23 -18.05
CA GLU A 3 20.71 -6.46 -16.91
C GLU A 3 19.21 -6.70 -16.80
N ALA A 4 18.77 -7.22 -15.65
CA ALA A 4 17.37 -7.21 -15.30
C ALA A 4 16.99 -5.74 -15.11
N ALA A 5 16.42 -5.13 -16.14
CA ALA A 5 15.75 -3.85 -15.98
C ALA A 5 14.76 -4.01 -14.83
N ASP A 6 14.87 -3.16 -13.81
CA ASP A 6 13.97 -3.17 -12.67
C ASP A 6 12.56 -2.83 -13.17
N VAL A 7 11.75 -3.86 -13.45
CA VAL A 7 10.35 -3.70 -13.91
C VAL A 7 9.48 -3.45 -12.68
N VAL A 8 9.74 -2.35 -11.97
CA VAL A 8 8.88 -1.92 -10.87
C VAL A 8 7.78 -1.07 -11.46
N THR A 9 6.59 -1.66 -11.61
CA THR A 9 5.39 -0.93 -12.02
C THR A 9 4.60 -0.55 -10.77
N TYR A 10 4.44 0.75 -10.53
CA TYR A 10 3.62 1.24 -9.43
C TYR A 10 2.17 1.38 -9.88
N ARG A 11 1.27 0.76 -9.14
CA ARG A 11 -0.18 0.89 -9.33
C ARG A 11 -0.84 1.05 -7.97
N GLU A 12 -1.82 1.94 -7.89
CA GLU A 12 -2.63 2.06 -6.70
C GLU A 12 -3.54 0.85 -6.58
N VAL A 13 -3.44 0.14 -5.46
CA VAL A 13 -4.41 -0.87 -5.07
C VAL A 13 -5.59 -0.14 -4.45
N THR A 14 -6.82 -0.42 -4.88
CA THR A 14 -8.03 0.21 -4.34
C THR A 14 -8.89 -0.76 -3.54
N THR A 15 -8.80 -2.06 -3.83
CA THR A 15 -9.59 -3.11 -3.18
C THR A 15 -8.86 -4.45 -3.23
N ILE A 16 -9.06 -5.26 -2.19
CA ILE A 16 -8.61 -6.66 -2.13
C ILE A 16 -9.85 -7.55 -2.09
N LYS A 17 -9.80 -8.69 -2.79
CA LYS A 17 -10.82 -9.74 -2.76
C LYS A 17 -10.14 -11.10 -2.68
N HIS A 18 -10.90 -12.13 -2.31
CA HIS A 18 -10.48 -13.52 -2.41
C HIS A 18 -11.33 -14.23 -3.46
N ASN A 19 -10.68 -14.83 -4.46
CA ASN A 19 -11.36 -15.63 -5.46
C ASN A 19 -11.55 -17.05 -4.89
N LEU A 20 -12.77 -17.37 -4.48
CA LEU A 20 -13.09 -18.66 -3.85
C LEU A 20 -12.98 -19.86 -4.80
N GLN A 21 -13.00 -19.64 -6.13
CA GLN A 21 -12.88 -20.72 -7.11
C GLN A 21 -11.42 -21.09 -7.37
N THR A 22 -10.54 -20.08 -7.49
CA THR A 22 -9.11 -20.28 -7.77
C THR A 22 -8.27 -20.36 -6.50
N GLY A 23 -8.79 -19.88 -5.37
CA GLY A 23 -8.07 -19.74 -4.10
C GLY A 23 -7.10 -18.56 -4.06
N LYS A 24 -6.99 -17.78 -5.15
CA LYS A 24 -6.05 -16.65 -5.27
C LYS A 24 -6.59 -15.37 -4.62
N ALA A 25 -5.67 -14.52 -4.17
CA ALA A 25 -5.98 -13.15 -3.83
C ALA A 25 -6.11 -12.31 -5.10
N VAL A 26 -7.09 -11.42 -5.14
CA VAL A 26 -7.34 -10.51 -6.26
C VAL A 26 -7.12 -9.08 -5.78
N VAL A 27 -6.30 -8.33 -6.51
CA VAL A 27 -6.05 -6.91 -6.25
C VAL A 27 -6.70 -6.06 -7.34
N GLN A 28 -7.56 -5.12 -6.96
CA GLN A 28 -8.07 -4.10 -7.87
C GLN A 28 -7.05 -2.97 -7.95
N LEU A 29 -6.58 -2.68 -9.15
CA LEU A 29 -5.50 -1.72 -9.45
C LEU A 29 -6.06 -0.43 -10.05
N GLY A 30 -6.98 0.24 -9.36
CA GLY A 30 -7.63 1.45 -9.87
C GLY A 30 -8.19 1.26 -11.28
N ASP A 31 -7.81 2.14 -12.21
CA ASP A 31 -8.22 2.12 -13.62
C ASP A 31 -7.53 1.02 -14.45
N PHE A 32 -6.52 0.33 -13.89
CA PHE A 32 -5.73 -0.69 -14.59
C PHE A 32 -6.32 -2.10 -14.49
N GLY A 33 -7.53 -2.24 -13.93
CA GLY A 33 -8.25 -3.51 -13.82
C GLY A 33 -7.88 -4.29 -12.56
N GLU A 34 -7.96 -5.62 -12.64
CA GLU A 34 -7.65 -6.54 -11.56
C GLU A 34 -6.41 -7.37 -11.89
N ASP A 35 -5.69 -7.82 -10.85
CA ASP A 35 -4.59 -8.77 -10.97
C ASP A 35 -4.74 -9.88 -9.91
N GLU A 36 -4.23 -11.08 -10.19
CA GLU A 36 -4.36 -12.24 -9.31
C GLU A 36 -2.99 -12.71 -8.81
N ALA A 37 -2.89 -13.01 -7.52
CA ALA A 37 -1.69 -13.50 -6.88
C ALA A 37 -1.98 -14.61 -5.87
N ASP A 38 -1.01 -15.50 -5.66
CA ASP A 38 -1.11 -16.53 -4.62
C ASP A 38 -0.98 -15.94 -3.20
N LEU A 39 -0.26 -14.82 -3.07
CA LEU A 39 -0.05 -14.09 -1.83
C LEU A 39 0.00 -12.58 -2.08
N VAL A 40 -0.68 -11.81 -1.23
CA VAL A 40 -0.59 -10.35 -1.18
C VAL A 40 0.01 -9.93 0.17
N ILE A 41 1.06 -9.11 0.14
CA ILE A 41 1.71 -8.57 1.34
C ILE A 41 1.27 -7.11 1.52
N GLY A 42 0.64 -6.81 2.65
CA GLY A 42 0.26 -5.43 3.02
C GLY A 42 1.45 -4.63 3.53
N ALA A 43 2.10 -3.88 2.63
CA ALA A 43 3.14 -2.89 2.94
C ALA A 43 2.68 -1.47 2.57
N ASP A 44 1.38 -1.19 2.75
CA ASP A 44 0.64 -0.03 2.27
C ASP A 44 0.43 1.07 3.33
N GLY A 45 1.27 1.06 4.37
CA GLY A 45 1.38 2.13 5.36
C GLY A 45 0.19 2.26 6.31
N ILE A 46 0.08 3.43 6.94
CA ILE A 46 -0.88 3.64 8.04
C ILE A 46 -2.33 3.57 7.57
N ASN A 47 -2.63 3.97 6.34
CA ASN A 47 -3.97 3.95 5.74
C ASN A 47 -4.22 2.68 4.90
N SER A 48 -3.69 1.54 5.37
CA SER A 48 -3.72 0.24 4.70
C SER A 48 -5.11 -0.21 4.24
N ILE A 49 -5.20 -0.56 2.96
CA ILE A 49 -6.35 -1.22 2.32
C ILE A 49 -6.36 -2.71 2.67
N VAL A 50 -5.19 -3.35 2.76
CA VAL A 50 -5.08 -4.75 3.18
C VAL A 50 -5.66 -4.94 4.59
N ARG A 51 -5.33 -4.04 5.52
CA ARG A 51 -5.86 -4.08 6.89
C ARG A 51 -7.38 -3.89 6.92
N ARG A 52 -7.92 -2.95 6.13
CA ARG A 52 -9.37 -2.74 6.02
C ARG A 52 -10.08 -3.97 5.45
N HIS A 53 -9.48 -4.65 4.47
CA HIS A 53 -10.05 -5.86 3.89
C HIS A 53 -10.12 -7.01 4.91
N LEU A 54 -9.04 -7.23 5.67
CA LEU A 54 -8.95 -8.34 6.61
C LEU A 54 -9.79 -8.12 7.88
N LEU A 55 -9.85 -6.89 8.38
CA LEU A 55 -10.36 -6.59 9.72
C LEU A 55 -11.60 -5.66 9.74
N GLY A 56 -11.96 -5.06 8.60
CA GLY A 56 -13.01 -4.06 8.50
C GLY A 56 -12.53 -2.64 8.83
N THR A 57 -13.43 -1.67 8.67
CA THR A 57 -13.12 -0.22 8.79
C THR A 57 -13.31 0.34 10.20
N GLU A 58 -14.33 -0.08 10.94
CA GLU A 58 -14.77 0.64 12.14
C GLU A 58 -13.75 0.60 13.29
N ASN A 59 -13.12 -0.56 13.52
CA ASN A 59 -12.25 -0.77 14.70
C ASN A 59 -10.75 -0.71 14.40
N PHE A 60 -10.36 -0.63 13.13
CA PHE A 60 -8.96 -0.78 12.69
C PHE A 60 -8.44 0.40 11.86
N CYS A 61 -9.19 1.50 11.83
CA CYS A 61 -8.70 2.76 11.31
C CYS A 61 -7.72 3.42 12.30
N PRO A 62 -6.67 4.11 11.80
CA PRO A 62 -5.77 4.88 12.65
C PRO A 62 -6.54 5.89 13.48
N GLN A 63 -6.24 5.96 14.76
CA GLN A 63 -6.86 6.89 15.68
C GLN A 63 -5.89 8.04 15.95
N TYR A 64 -6.42 9.27 15.97
CA TYR A 64 -5.64 10.42 16.37
C TYR A 64 -5.17 10.27 17.82
N SER A 65 -3.86 10.42 18.05
CA SER A 65 -3.26 10.21 19.37
C SER A 65 -3.47 11.38 20.34
N GLY A 66 -4.03 12.50 19.87
CA GLY A 66 -4.09 13.75 20.62
C GLY A 66 -2.87 14.66 20.43
N TYR A 67 -1.84 14.20 19.72
CA TYR A 67 -0.59 14.93 19.53
C TYR A 67 -0.27 15.13 18.04
N ALA A 68 0.33 16.27 17.73
CA ALA A 68 0.91 16.59 16.43
C ALA A 68 2.38 16.97 16.60
N TRP A 69 3.20 16.58 15.64
CA TRP A 69 4.63 16.88 15.60
C TRP A 69 4.94 17.62 14.31
N ALA A 70 5.82 18.62 14.37
CA ALA A 70 6.34 19.31 13.20
C ALA A 70 7.83 18.95 13.05
N GLY A 71 8.22 18.51 11.87
CA GLY A 71 9.60 18.20 11.51
C GLY A 71 9.97 18.90 10.22
N GLY A 72 11.25 19.27 10.09
CA GLY A 72 11.79 19.92 8.89
C GLY A 72 13.25 19.55 8.71
N CYS A 73 13.73 19.65 7.47
CA CYS A 73 15.15 19.54 7.13
C CYS A 73 15.64 20.94 6.77
N MET A 74 16.82 21.33 7.29
CA MET A 74 17.52 22.52 6.84
C MET A 74 18.75 22.07 6.06
N ASP A 75 18.90 22.61 4.86
CA ASP A 75 20.16 22.54 4.15
C ASP A 75 21.17 23.45 4.85
N LEU A 76 22.28 22.87 5.31
CA LEU A 76 23.34 23.58 6.04
C LEU A 76 24.38 24.17 5.09
N GLU A 77 24.38 23.79 3.80
CA GLU A 77 25.35 24.28 2.82
C GLU A 77 24.97 25.65 2.22
N SER A 78 23.70 26.06 2.35
CA SER A 78 23.21 27.34 1.83
C SER A 78 23.52 28.57 2.72
N PHE A 79 24.30 28.37 3.79
CA PHE A 79 24.73 29.42 4.73
C PHE A 79 26.21 29.84 4.59
N TYR A 80 26.92 29.35 3.56
CA TYR A 80 28.31 29.72 3.26
C TYR A 80 28.47 30.35 1.88
#